data_AF-A0A2T7TZU9-F1
#
_entry.id   AF-A0A2T7TZU9-F1
#
_cell.length_a   1.000
_cell.length_b   1.000
_cell.length_c   1.000
_cell.angle_alpha   90.00
_cell.angle_beta   90.00
_cell.angle_gamma   90.00
#
_symmetry.space_group_name_H-M   'P 1'
#
loop_
_entity.id
_entity.type
_entity.pdbx_description
1 polymer ?
#
loop_
_entity_poly.entity_id
_entity_poly.type
_entity_poly.pdbx_seq_one_letter_code
_entity_poly.pdbx_strand_id
1 'polypeptide(L)'
;MSSYFEPGTYALQNAGAGWSYTVNGDTMRFEVRADERASFDPTRVERSEIASYKEVEFNRTYTMSYKMMIEPGAANTADWMVLGQVHQFEDPDDLGCSPPFAIELQGEYMQLDIRTTADAITSTPPSANIIWKDSAPVERGHWYDIKLEVRFDPFGNGLVNMWRDGVQVAHYEGPLGYNDQRGGYWKFGAYREASQETIAVQYAGISLVEGAKFGSSGNDQLYGSVGDDTLYGGYGNDTLDGAGSNDILKGGAGRDTLRGETGNDQLWGGLSNDSLIGGSGKDIFVFNTKLGTATTDRTVNLDTLTDFSVLYDTIYLDNAIFRKLGAGSLSSPRKLNATHFTIDAAKDANDYIVYNSKTGYLSYDVDGSGAKAAVEFAKLKAGFKMTCANFYVV
;
A
#
# COMPACT_ATOMS: atom_id res chain seq x y z
N MET A 1 21.36 5.70 7.82
CA MET A 1 20.19 6.50 7.39
C MET A 1 19.45 5.75 6.30
N SER A 2 18.12 5.84 6.29
CA SER A 2 17.30 5.36 5.18
C SER A 2 17.75 5.97 3.86
N SER A 3 17.56 5.24 2.76
CA SER A 3 17.84 5.75 1.41
C SER A 3 17.01 6.96 1.05
N TYR A 4 15.97 7.32 1.84
CA TYR A 4 14.93 8.34 1.58
C TYR A 4 15.23 9.75 2.12
N PHE A 5 16.28 9.90 2.93
CA PHE A 5 16.68 11.18 3.53
C PHE A 5 18.17 11.39 3.33
N GLU A 6 18.52 12.35 2.47
CA GLU A 6 19.90 12.78 2.29
C GLU A 6 20.17 14.07 3.08
N PRO A 7 21.17 14.08 3.99
CA PRO A 7 21.58 15.31 4.66
C PRO A 7 22.03 16.37 3.64
N GLY A 8 21.40 17.55 3.65
CA GLY A 8 21.85 18.71 2.89
C GLY A 8 21.06 19.02 1.62
N THR A 9 20.12 18.18 1.20
CA THR A 9 19.44 18.32 -0.10
C THR A 9 17.98 18.81 0.02
N TYR A 10 17.35 18.72 1.21
CA TYR A 10 15.93 19.04 1.42
C TYR A 10 15.62 19.65 2.80
N ALA A 11 16.50 20.53 3.27
CA ALA A 11 16.29 21.24 4.52
C ALA A 11 15.35 22.43 4.33
N LEU A 12 14.30 22.49 5.15
CA LEU A 12 13.38 23.62 5.18
C LEU A 12 13.73 24.50 6.37
N GLN A 13 14.01 25.77 6.11
CA GLN A 13 14.45 26.74 7.11
C GLN A 13 13.72 28.07 6.98
N ASN A 14 13.78 28.86 8.06
CA ASN A 14 13.52 30.29 8.02
C ASN A 14 14.47 31.00 7.05
N ALA A 15 13.96 32.02 6.36
CA ALA A 15 14.80 32.93 5.58
C ALA A 15 15.81 33.67 6.49
N GLY A 16 17.09 33.26 6.46
CA GLY A 16 18.20 34.10 6.97
C GLY A 16 19.25 33.45 7.89
N ALA A 17 19.15 32.18 8.28
CA ALA A 17 20.16 31.52 9.13
C ALA A 17 20.75 30.27 8.45
N GLY A 18 21.99 29.90 8.79
CA GLY A 18 22.60 28.65 8.33
C GLY A 18 21.98 27.42 9.03
N TRP A 19 22.28 26.22 8.50
CA TRP A 19 21.80 24.90 8.97
C TRP A 19 21.52 24.83 10.49
N SER A 20 20.24 24.71 10.87
CA SER A 20 19.82 24.59 12.29
C SER A 20 19.71 23.16 12.80
N TYR A 21 20.00 22.17 11.96
CA TYR A 21 20.12 20.79 12.39
C TYR A 21 21.58 20.33 12.40
N THR A 22 21.88 19.38 13.28
CA THR A 22 23.20 18.74 13.38
C THR A 22 23.07 17.24 13.22
N VAL A 23 24.06 16.62 12.58
CA VAL A 23 24.13 15.17 12.41
C VAL A 23 25.31 14.66 13.22
N ASN A 24 25.05 13.77 14.18
CA ASN A 24 26.05 13.15 15.04
C ASN A 24 25.91 11.62 14.96
N GLY A 25 26.76 10.99 14.14
CA GLY A 25 26.62 9.56 13.83
C GLY A 25 25.28 9.30 13.13
N ASP A 26 24.48 8.37 13.67
CA ASP A 26 23.15 8.01 13.14
C ASP A 26 22.00 8.88 13.69
N THR A 27 22.32 9.92 14.47
CA THR A 27 21.33 10.80 15.08
C THR A 27 21.32 12.18 14.42
N MET A 28 20.13 12.70 14.16
CA MET A 28 19.90 14.07 13.73
C MET A 28 19.25 14.85 14.86
N ARG A 29 19.74 16.05 15.13
CA ARG A 29 19.16 16.98 16.10
C ARG A 29 18.65 18.21 15.38
N PHE A 30 17.39 18.56 15.61
CA PHE A 30 16.75 19.77 15.11
C PHE A 30 16.47 20.70 16.29
N GLU A 31 16.67 22.00 16.09
CA GLU A 31 16.45 23.00 17.12
C GLU A 31 15.79 24.23 16.50
N VAL A 32 14.79 24.75 17.21
CA VAL A 32 14.21 26.07 16.97
C VAL A 32 14.39 26.86 18.25
N ARG A 33 15.09 28.00 18.19
CA ARG A 33 15.44 28.76 19.40
C ARG A 33 14.47 29.91 19.64
N ALA A 34 14.32 30.27 20.91
CA ALA A 34 13.50 31.40 21.33
C ALA A 34 14.01 32.75 20.77
N ASP A 35 15.33 32.90 20.65
CA ASP A 35 16.00 34.15 20.26
C ASP A 35 16.06 34.38 18.74
N GLU A 36 15.71 33.38 17.93
CA GLU A 36 15.58 33.52 16.47
C GLU A 36 14.37 34.40 16.06
N ARG A 37 13.46 34.69 17.00
CA ARG A 37 12.30 35.58 16.82
C ARG A 37 12.57 37.01 17.25
N ALA A 38 13.48 37.72 16.59
CA ALA A 38 13.84 39.11 16.96
C ALA A 38 12.71 40.15 16.77
N SER A 39 11.65 39.84 16.00
CA SER A 39 10.42 40.65 15.91
C SER A 39 9.23 39.76 15.54
N PHE A 40 8.15 39.81 16.30
CA PHE A 40 6.92 39.06 16.02
C PHE A 40 6.34 39.46 14.65
N ASP A 41 6.54 38.61 13.64
CA ASP A 41 5.80 38.62 12.40
C ASP A 41 4.81 37.44 12.45
N PRO A 42 3.50 37.66 12.60
CA PRO A 42 2.50 36.59 12.65
C PRO A 42 2.36 35.83 11.33
N THR A 43 3.05 36.26 10.27
CA THR A 43 3.07 35.58 8.96
C THR A 43 4.28 34.65 8.77
N ARG A 44 5.22 34.62 9.74
CA ARG A 44 6.44 33.79 9.66
C ARG A 44 6.36 32.58 10.57
N VAL A 45 6.33 31.41 9.94
CA VAL A 45 6.39 30.10 10.58
C VAL A 45 7.84 29.64 10.70
N GLU A 46 8.24 29.25 11.92
CA GLU A 46 9.63 28.91 12.22
C GLU A 46 9.84 27.40 12.25
N ARG A 47 10.76 26.90 11.42
CA ARG A 47 10.99 25.47 11.25
C ARG A 47 12.47 25.12 11.12
N SER A 48 12.82 24.00 11.73
CA SER A 48 14.04 23.24 11.48
C SER A 48 13.58 21.84 11.10
N GLU A 49 13.46 21.57 9.80
CA GLU A 49 12.94 20.29 9.30
C GLU A 49 13.76 19.75 8.13
N ILE A 50 13.70 18.43 7.96
CA ILE A 50 14.12 17.74 6.74
C ILE A 50 12.89 17.14 6.06
N ALA A 51 12.82 17.22 4.73
CA ALA A 51 11.81 16.56 3.92
C ALA A 51 12.35 15.29 3.25
N SER A 52 11.48 14.30 2.99
CA SER A 52 11.82 13.17 2.13
C SER A 52 11.92 13.63 0.67
N TYR A 53 12.86 13.07 -0.09
CA TYR A 53 12.88 13.33 -1.54
C TYR A 53 11.86 12.50 -2.30
N LYS A 54 11.48 11.32 -1.78
CA LYS A 54 10.46 10.49 -2.41
C LYS A 54 9.09 10.97 -1.99
N GLU A 55 8.23 11.09 -3.00
CA GLU A 55 6.84 11.46 -2.84
C GLU A 55 6.05 10.31 -2.19
N VAL A 56 5.01 10.70 -1.46
CA VAL A 56 4.01 9.83 -0.87
C VAL A 56 2.82 9.81 -1.81
N GLU A 57 2.65 8.75 -2.57
CA GLU A 57 1.56 8.57 -3.53
C GLU A 57 0.22 8.40 -2.80
N PHE A 58 -0.85 8.86 -3.45
CA PHE A 58 -2.19 8.47 -3.02
C PHE A 58 -2.41 6.97 -3.17
N ASN A 59 -3.26 6.45 -2.28
CA ASN A 59 -3.65 5.06 -2.22
C ASN A 59 -2.49 4.08 -2.10
N ARG A 60 -1.29 4.52 -1.73
CA ARG A 60 -0.17 3.64 -1.36
C ARG A 60 0.02 3.68 0.14
N THR A 61 0.17 2.51 0.76
CA THR A 61 0.52 2.40 2.17
C THR A 61 2.02 2.64 2.34
N TYR A 62 2.41 3.39 3.36
CA TYR A 62 3.78 3.66 3.75
C TYR A 62 3.98 3.28 5.22
N THR A 63 5.01 2.50 5.50
CA THR A 63 5.46 2.26 6.88
C THR A 63 6.67 3.14 7.17
N MET A 64 6.51 4.03 8.16
CA MET A 64 7.59 4.85 8.68
C MET A 64 7.99 4.34 10.07
N SER A 65 9.28 4.25 10.36
CA SER A 65 9.80 3.85 11.67
C SER A 65 11.00 4.69 12.05
N TYR A 66 11.03 5.21 13.27
CA TYR A 66 12.15 6.00 13.79
C TYR A 66 12.13 6.03 15.31
N LYS A 67 13.29 6.36 15.90
CA LYS A 67 13.39 6.76 17.30
C LYS A 67 13.33 8.27 17.40
N MET A 68 12.65 8.80 18.41
CA MET A 68 12.63 10.24 18.71
C MET A 68 12.89 10.54 20.18
N MET A 69 13.60 11.62 20.46
CA MET A 69 13.81 12.14 21.81
C MET A 69 13.54 13.64 21.83
N ILE A 70 12.67 14.08 22.74
CA ILE A 70 12.53 15.49 23.09
C ILE A 70 13.59 15.78 24.15
N GLU A 71 14.48 16.74 23.92
CA GLU A 71 15.67 16.93 24.78
C GLU A 71 15.31 17.32 26.22
N PRO A 72 16.15 16.97 27.22
CA PRO A 72 15.94 17.32 28.64
C PRO A 72 15.65 18.80 28.91
N GLY A 73 16.23 19.71 28.11
CA GLY A 73 16.06 21.15 28.25
C GLY A 73 14.95 21.76 27.38
N ALA A 74 14.22 20.95 26.61
CA ALA A 74 13.14 21.44 25.76
C ALA A 74 11.96 21.91 26.61
N ALA A 75 11.52 23.14 26.37
CA ALA A 75 10.42 23.75 27.11
C ALA A 75 9.08 23.05 26.86
N ASN A 76 8.14 23.26 27.79
CA ASN A 76 6.73 22.93 27.57
C ASN A 76 6.11 24.02 26.69
N THR A 77 5.38 23.62 25.66
CA THR A 77 4.74 24.58 24.75
C THR A 77 3.28 24.75 25.07
N ALA A 78 2.84 25.96 25.42
CA ALA A 78 1.40 26.21 25.52
C ALA A 78 0.70 25.96 24.18
N ASP A 79 1.39 26.24 23.08
CA ASP A 79 0.96 26.00 21.70
C ASP A 79 1.44 24.64 21.18
N TRP A 80 0.88 24.25 20.04
CA TRP A 80 1.24 23.03 19.34
C TRP A 80 2.56 23.19 18.59
N MET A 81 3.31 22.11 18.57
CA MET A 81 4.51 21.93 17.76
C MET A 81 4.38 20.67 16.96
N VAL A 82 4.83 20.69 15.71
CA VAL A 82 4.89 19.50 14.87
C VAL A 82 6.29 18.90 14.94
N LEU A 83 6.35 17.61 15.27
CA LEU A 83 7.57 16.82 15.39
C LEU A 83 7.80 15.98 14.12
N GLY A 84 6.73 15.43 13.58
CA GLY A 84 6.73 14.73 12.29
C GLY A 84 5.41 14.96 11.59
N GLN A 85 5.45 15.08 10.27
CA GLN A 85 4.24 15.32 9.48
C GLN A 85 4.38 14.70 8.09
N VAL A 86 3.25 14.53 7.45
CA VAL A 86 3.20 14.45 5.99
C VAL A 86 2.53 15.70 5.50
N HIS A 87 3.12 16.31 4.50
CA HIS A 87 2.56 17.48 3.85
C HIS A 87 2.24 17.11 2.41
N GLN A 88 1.15 17.64 1.85
CA GLN A 88 0.84 17.46 0.45
C GLN A 88 1.55 18.51 -0.41
N PHE A 89 1.72 18.20 -1.70
CA PHE A 89 2.18 19.18 -2.67
C PHE A 89 1.07 20.20 -2.92
N GLU A 90 1.37 21.46 -2.67
CA GLU A 90 0.45 22.56 -2.93
C GLU A 90 0.22 22.74 -4.43
N ASP A 91 -1.04 22.88 -4.84
CA ASP A 91 -1.39 23.48 -6.12
C ASP A 91 -1.02 24.97 -6.04
N PRO A 92 -0.32 25.56 -7.04
CA PRO A 92 -0.03 26.99 -7.07
C PRO A 92 -1.26 27.91 -6.93
N ASP A 93 -2.47 27.42 -7.20
CA ASP A 93 -3.71 28.17 -7.02
C ASP A 93 -4.29 28.08 -5.59
N ASP A 94 -3.67 27.31 -4.69
CA ASP A 94 -4.15 27.06 -3.34
C ASP A 94 -3.31 27.74 -2.25
N LEU A 95 -3.97 28.41 -1.30
CA LEU A 95 -3.31 29.17 -0.23
C LEU A 95 -2.93 28.23 0.92
N GLY A 96 -1.77 27.55 0.80
CA GLY A 96 -1.04 26.93 1.90
C GLY A 96 -1.85 25.97 2.77
N CYS A 97 -1.82 24.69 2.44
CA CYS A 97 -2.55 23.66 3.19
C CYS A 97 -1.80 23.29 4.49
N SER A 98 -2.53 23.17 5.60
CA SER A 98 -2.01 22.50 6.80
C SER A 98 -1.62 21.05 6.47
N PRO A 99 -0.71 20.39 7.20
CA PRO A 99 -0.41 18.99 6.93
C PRO A 99 -1.64 18.10 7.25
N PRO A 100 -1.99 17.13 6.38
CA PRO A 100 -3.05 16.15 6.66
C PRO A 100 -2.82 15.27 7.88
N PHE A 101 -1.57 15.18 8.31
CA PHE A 101 -1.12 14.31 9.38
C PHE A 101 0.03 14.99 10.11
N ALA A 102 -0.06 15.09 11.43
CA ALA A 102 1.01 15.61 12.27
C ALA A 102 1.08 14.85 13.61
N ILE A 103 2.29 14.47 14.01
CA ILE A 103 2.62 14.16 15.40
C ILE A 103 3.03 15.46 16.06
N GLU A 104 2.37 15.79 17.15
CA GLU A 104 2.52 17.08 17.81
C GLU A 104 2.91 16.94 19.27
N LEU A 105 3.63 17.95 19.78
CA LEU A 105 3.78 18.21 21.22
C LEU A 105 2.88 19.40 21.58
N GLN A 106 1.95 19.20 22.51
CA GLN A 106 1.16 20.28 23.09
C GLN A 106 1.22 20.19 24.62
N GLY A 107 1.83 21.20 25.23
CA GLY A 107 2.18 21.22 26.64
C GLY A 107 3.23 20.16 26.93
N GLU A 108 2.81 19.15 27.70
CA GLU A 108 3.64 18.02 28.08
C GLU A 108 3.24 16.72 27.35
N TYR A 109 2.28 16.77 26.44
CA TYR A 109 1.67 15.58 25.86
C TYR A 109 1.98 15.49 24.38
N MET A 110 2.39 14.29 23.95
CA MET A 110 2.42 13.95 22.53
C MET A 110 1.00 13.65 22.06
N GLN A 111 0.67 14.05 20.84
CA GLN A 111 -0.62 13.77 20.22
C GLN A 111 -0.45 13.50 18.73
N LEU A 112 -1.46 12.89 18.15
CA LEU A 112 -1.57 12.64 16.73
C LEU A 112 -2.80 13.35 16.20
N ASP A 113 -2.56 14.32 15.33
CA ASP A 113 -3.57 15.11 14.63
C ASP A 113 -3.66 14.65 13.17
N ILE A 114 -4.89 14.56 12.68
CA ILE A 114 -5.18 14.36 11.27
C ILE A 114 -6.14 15.43 10.77
N ARG A 115 -6.02 15.76 9.49
CA ARG A 115 -6.86 16.73 8.79
C ARG A 115 -7.39 16.11 7.51
N THR A 116 -8.68 16.35 7.26
CA THR A 116 -9.44 15.65 6.23
C THR A 116 -10.36 16.65 5.52
N THR A 117 -10.28 16.78 4.20
CA THR A 117 -11.33 17.42 3.40
C THR A 117 -11.63 16.58 2.17
N ALA A 118 -12.92 16.38 1.89
CA ALA A 118 -13.35 15.79 0.61
C ALA A 118 -13.33 16.81 -0.54
N ASP A 119 -13.36 18.11 -0.20
CA ASP A 119 -13.33 19.21 -1.15
C ASP A 119 -11.88 19.64 -1.44
N ALA A 120 -11.59 20.04 -2.69
CA ALA A 120 -10.43 20.87 -2.99
C ALA A 120 -10.46 22.07 -2.06
N ILE A 121 -9.33 22.49 -1.47
CA ILE A 121 -9.34 23.49 -0.41
C ILE A 121 -10.06 24.74 -0.93
N THR A 122 -11.27 24.95 -0.42
CA THR A 122 -11.91 26.26 -0.46
C THR A 122 -11.44 26.99 0.80
N SER A 123 -11.60 28.32 0.83
CA SER A 123 -10.99 29.28 1.78
C SER A 123 -11.09 29.02 3.31
N THR A 124 -11.61 27.87 3.75
CA THR A 124 -11.67 27.43 5.15
C THR A 124 -10.81 26.18 5.35
N PRO A 125 -9.76 26.23 6.18
CA PRO A 125 -8.96 25.04 6.51
C PRO A 125 -9.81 23.93 7.16
N PRO A 126 -9.52 22.65 6.93
CA PRO A 126 -10.15 21.56 7.69
C PRO A 126 -9.96 21.73 9.19
N SER A 127 -10.94 21.26 9.95
CA SER A 127 -10.78 21.07 11.39
C SER A 127 -9.72 19.99 11.68
N ALA A 128 -8.77 20.33 12.56
CA ALA A 128 -7.90 19.36 13.22
C ALA A 128 -8.72 18.32 14.00
N ASN A 129 -8.36 17.05 13.85
CA ASN A 129 -8.96 15.93 14.53
C ASN A 129 -7.88 15.16 15.27
N ILE A 130 -7.74 15.44 16.56
CA ILE A 130 -6.85 14.67 17.44
C ILE A 130 -7.42 13.26 17.59
N ILE A 131 -6.77 12.29 16.94
CA ILE A 131 -7.17 10.87 16.99
C ILE A 131 -6.47 10.11 18.10
N TRP A 132 -5.40 10.68 18.65
CA TRP A 132 -4.74 10.16 19.84
C TRP A 132 -4.02 11.26 20.61
N LYS A 133 -4.03 11.17 21.93
CA LYS A 133 -3.23 11.99 22.83
C LYS A 133 -2.72 11.13 23.96
N ASP A 134 -1.49 11.39 24.36
CA ASP A 134 -0.89 10.72 25.49
C ASP A 134 -1.72 10.87 26.78
N SER A 135 -1.78 9.78 27.54
CA SER A 135 -2.42 9.77 28.85
C SER A 135 -1.52 10.30 29.97
N ALA A 136 -0.21 10.40 29.71
CA ALA A 136 0.80 10.89 30.64
C ALA A 136 1.81 11.81 29.94
N PRO A 137 2.42 12.77 30.65
CA PRO A 137 3.50 13.59 30.12
C PRO A 137 4.61 12.77 29.45
N VAL A 138 5.11 13.25 28.32
CA VAL A 138 6.34 12.71 27.72
C VAL A 138 7.55 12.99 28.62
N GLU A 139 8.26 11.94 29.00
CA GLU A 139 9.57 12.02 29.66
C GLU A 139 10.60 12.66 28.70
N ARG A 140 11.19 13.78 29.13
CA ARG A 140 12.25 14.48 28.39
C ARG A 140 13.57 13.70 28.52
N GLY A 141 14.35 13.65 27.45
CA GLY A 141 15.57 12.84 27.38
C GLY A 141 15.34 11.33 27.19
N HIS A 142 14.08 10.90 27.08
CA HIS A 142 13.72 9.53 26.77
C HIS A 142 13.63 9.31 25.26
N TRP A 143 14.14 8.17 24.77
CA TRP A 143 13.99 7.75 23.38
C TRP A 143 12.72 6.92 23.20
N TYR A 144 11.79 7.41 22.40
CA TYR A 144 10.58 6.70 22.01
C TYR A 144 10.75 6.01 20.66
N ASP A 145 10.32 4.75 20.57
CA ASP A 145 10.19 4.04 19.30
C ASP A 145 8.84 4.37 18.66
N ILE A 146 8.87 5.06 17.52
CA ILE A 146 7.67 5.42 16.76
C ILE A 146 7.62 4.58 15.49
N LYS A 147 6.47 3.95 15.26
CA LYS A 147 6.12 3.35 13.98
C LYS A 147 4.77 3.89 13.52
N LEU A 148 4.70 4.23 12.25
CA LEU A 148 3.50 4.68 11.58
C LEU A 148 3.24 3.79 10.37
N GLU A 149 1.97 3.51 10.11
CA GLU A 149 1.51 3.00 8.83
C GLU A 149 0.45 3.97 8.32
N VAL A 150 0.70 4.55 7.15
CA VAL A 150 -0.13 5.63 6.61
C VAL A 150 -0.47 5.35 5.16
N ARG A 151 -1.75 5.51 4.79
CA ARG A 151 -2.23 5.56 3.40
C ARG A 151 -2.99 6.86 3.20
N PHE A 152 -2.52 7.70 2.28
CA PHE A 152 -3.19 8.96 1.94
C PHE A 152 -4.27 8.69 0.90
N ASP A 153 -5.50 9.06 1.23
CA ASP A 153 -6.63 9.01 0.31
C ASP A 153 -7.73 9.98 0.79
N PRO A 154 -7.91 11.13 0.12
CA PRO A 154 -8.96 12.08 0.49
C PRO A 154 -10.37 11.54 0.22
N PHE A 155 -10.52 10.42 -0.49
CA PHE A 155 -11.81 9.89 -0.93
C PHE A 155 -12.39 8.79 -0.03
N GLY A 156 -11.71 8.42 1.05
CA GLY A 156 -12.30 7.59 2.10
C GLY A 156 -11.54 6.33 2.50
N ASN A 157 -10.51 5.93 1.76
CA ASN A 157 -9.69 4.77 2.09
C ASN A 157 -8.40 5.14 2.82
N GLY A 158 -8.30 6.33 3.41
CA GLY A 158 -7.14 6.72 4.20
C GLY A 158 -6.96 5.81 5.41
N LEU A 159 -5.71 5.62 5.82
CA LEU A 159 -5.34 4.79 6.97
C LEU A 159 -4.27 5.51 7.78
N VAL A 160 -4.40 5.50 9.10
CA VAL A 160 -3.32 5.87 10.02
C VAL A 160 -3.31 4.88 11.18
N ASN A 161 -2.24 4.10 11.28
CA ASN A 161 -1.90 3.36 12.50
C ASN A 161 -0.64 3.95 13.11
N MET A 162 -0.63 4.12 14.43
CA MET A 162 0.55 4.54 15.18
C MET A 162 0.85 3.56 16.29
N TRP A 163 2.11 3.15 16.37
CA TRP A 163 2.67 2.45 17.52
C TRP A 163 3.73 3.32 18.19
N ARG A 164 3.70 3.31 19.52
CA ARG A 164 4.74 3.87 20.37
C ARG A 164 5.25 2.78 21.30
N ASP A 165 6.57 2.59 21.32
CA ASP A 165 7.25 1.59 22.16
C ASP A 165 6.64 0.18 21.99
N GLY A 166 6.25 -0.14 20.76
CA GLY A 166 5.66 -1.42 20.36
C GLY A 166 4.15 -1.57 20.63
N VAL A 167 3.50 -0.61 21.28
CA VAL A 167 2.06 -0.64 21.57
C VAL A 167 1.31 0.21 20.55
N GLN A 168 0.23 -0.33 19.95
CA GLN A 168 -0.63 0.46 19.07
C GLN A 168 -1.41 1.48 19.89
N VAL A 169 -1.20 2.75 19.62
CA VAL A 169 -1.79 3.87 20.37
C VAL A 169 -2.86 4.61 19.58
N ALA A 170 -2.83 4.51 18.25
CA ALA A 170 -3.84 5.10 17.38
C ALA A 170 -4.21 4.18 16.20
N HIS A 171 -5.46 4.28 15.78
CA HIS A 171 -6.00 3.68 14.57
C HIS A 171 -7.06 4.62 13.99
N TYR A 172 -6.98 4.89 12.69
CA TYR A 172 -7.94 5.66 11.94
C TYR A 172 -8.10 5.07 10.54
N GLU A 173 -9.36 4.95 10.11
CA GLU A 173 -9.75 4.64 8.74
C GLU A 173 -10.81 5.65 8.29
N GLY A 174 -10.64 6.18 7.09
CA GLY A 174 -11.52 7.21 6.52
C GLY A 174 -10.77 8.17 5.60
N PRO A 175 -11.40 9.25 5.14
CA PRO A 175 -10.73 10.26 4.31
C PRO A 175 -9.46 10.80 5.00
N LEU A 176 -8.32 10.81 4.32
CA LEU A 176 -7.06 11.38 4.84
C LEU A 176 -6.36 12.17 3.74
N GLY A 177 -6.20 13.47 3.94
CA GLY A 177 -5.62 14.37 2.95
C GLY A 177 -6.63 15.32 2.30
N TYR A 178 -6.11 16.01 1.29
CA TYR A 178 -6.76 16.97 0.43
C TYR A 178 -6.90 16.43 -0.99
N ASN A 179 -7.90 16.93 -1.70
CA ASN A 179 -8.16 16.59 -3.09
C ASN A 179 -7.38 17.54 -4.05
N ASP A 180 -6.04 17.46 -4.02
CA ASP A 180 -5.12 18.25 -4.86
C ASP A 180 -4.43 17.41 -5.96
N GLN A 181 -4.88 16.15 -6.16
CA GLN A 181 -4.41 15.19 -7.18
C GLN A 181 -2.90 14.89 -7.18
N ARG A 182 -2.13 15.42 -6.22
CA ARG A 182 -0.71 15.10 -6.04
C ARG A 182 -0.51 14.51 -4.65
N GLY A 183 0.50 13.64 -4.58
CA GLY A 183 0.89 13.04 -3.33
C GLY A 183 1.41 14.05 -2.29
N GLY A 184 2.16 13.53 -1.33
CA GLY A 184 2.84 14.35 -0.34
C GLY A 184 4.30 14.01 -0.18
N TYR A 185 4.87 14.43 0.93
CA TYR A 185 6.21 14.10 1.35
C TYR A 185 6.30 14.14 2.87
N TRP A 186 7.17 13.31 3.43
CA TRP A 186 7.41 13.26 4.87
C TRP A 186 8.26 14.44 5.29
N LYS A 187 7.98 15.03 6.45
CA LYS A 187 8.89 15.94 7.15
C LYS A 187 9.12 15.51 8.58
N PHE A 188 10.35 15.69 9.04
CA PHE A 188 10.74 15.50 10.44
C PHE A 188 11.53 16.70 10.91
N GLY A 189 11.34 17.05 12.18
CA GLY A 189 12.15 18.07 12.81
C GLY A 189 11.43 18.74 13.97
N ALA A 190 11.62 20.04 14.06
CA ALA A 190 10.91 20.91 14.98
C ALA A 190 10.24 22.01 14.16
N TYR A 191 8.92 21.94 14.05
CA TYR A 191 8.12 22.97 13.41
C TYR A 191 7.21 23.65 14.44
N ARG A 192 7.38 24.97 14.53
CA ARG A 192 6.73 25.84 15.49
C ARG A 192 5.78 26.79 14.77
N GLU A 193 4.53 26.83 15.22
CA GLU A 193 3.55 27.78 14.72
C GLU A 193 3.40 29.03 15.60
N ALA A 194 3.25 28.89 16.93
CA ALA A 194 2.95 30.04 17.81
C ALA A 194 3.87 30.25 19.03
N SER A 195 4.46 29.18 19.59
CA SER A 195 5.30 29.19 20.81
C SER A 195 6.47 30.20 20.74
N GLN A 196 7.03 30.61 21.89
CA GLN A 196 8.24 31.46 21.98
C GLN A 196 9.45 30.74 22.59
N GLU A 197 9.33 29.45 22.88
CA GLU A 197 10.34 28.71 23.64
C GLU A 197 11.37 27.99 22.75
N THR A 198 12.55 27.70 23.32
CA THR A 198 13.60 26.89 22.66
C THR A 198 13.28 25.41 22.78
N ILE A 199 13.33 24.72 21.65
CA ILE A 199 12.94 23.31 21.57
C ILE A 199 13.87 22.57 20.66
N ALA A 200 14.32 21.43 21.15
CA ALA A 200 15.22 20.55 20.46
C ALA A 200 14.73 19.12 20.50
N VAL A 201 14.80 18.47 19.34
CA VAL A 201 14.33 17.10 19.13
C VAL A 201 15.40 16.34 18.38
N GLN A 202 15.66 15.12 18.81
CA GLN A 202 16.58 14.21 18.14
C GLN A 202 15.83 13.06 17.50
N TYR A 203 16.33 12.60 16.35
CA TYR A 203 15.81 11.47 15.59
C TYR A 203 16.93 10.49 15.25
N ALA A 204 16.65 9.19 15.32
CA ALA A 204 17.58 8.15 14.93
C ALA A 204 16.85 7.00 14.20
N GLY A 205 17.57 6.27 13.35
CA GLY A 205 17.03 5.05 12.73
C GLY A 205 15.83 5.24 11.81
N ILE A 206 15.68 6.43 11.18
CA ILE A 206 14.58 6.71 10.27
C ILE A 206 14.58 5.70 9.11
N SER A 207 13.43 5.05 8.89
CA SER A 207 13.17 4.09 7.84
C SER A 207 11.79 4.32 7.23
N LEU A 208 11.72 4.39 5.90
CA LEU A 208 10.49 4.53 5.13
C LEU A 208 10.42 3.35 4.16
N VAL A 209 9.33 2.59 4.24
CA VAL A 209 9.09 1.42 3.39
C VAL A 209 7.74 1.59 2.71
N GLU A 210 7.73 1.41 1.40
CA GLU A 210 6.49 1.35 0.63
C GLU A 210 5.80 0.00 0.81
N GLY A 211 4.48 0.05 0.92
CA GLY A 211 3.62 -1.10 0.94
C GLY A 211 2.69 -1.12 -0.27
N ALA A 212 1.53 -1.74 -0.07
CA ALA A 212 0.56 -1.97 -1.12
C ALA A 212 -0.02 -0.67 -1.70
N LYS A 213 -0.34 -0.71 -2.99
CA LYS A 213 -1.05 0.33 -3.75
C LYS A 213 -2.46 -0.15 -4.09
N PHE A 214 -3.43 0.74 -3.95
CA PHE A 214 -4.85 0.46 -4.08
C PHE A 214 -5.46 1.34 -5.18
N GLY A 215 -6.36 0.78 -5.98
CA GLY A 215 -7.27 1.53 -6.82
C GLY A 215 -8.50 1.93 -6.04
N SER A 216 -9.45 2.49 -6.76
CA SER A 216 -10.68 3.07 -6.26
C SER A 216 -11.87 2.15 -6.58
N SER A 217 -13.07 2.74 -6.69
CA SER A 217 -14.24 2.03 -7.21
C SER A 217 -14.45 2.22 -8.72
N GLY A 218 -13.53 2.93 -9.38
CA GLY A 218 -13.56 3.26 -10.81
C GLY A 218 -12.58 2.44 -11.62
N ASN A 219 -12.42 2.77 -12.90
CA ASN A 219 -11.41 2.09 -13.73
C ASN A 219 -10.05 2.74 -13.46
N ASP A 220 -9.13 2.02 -12.85
CA ASP A 220 -7.86 2.55 -12.38
C ASP A 220 -6.67 2.03 -13.19
N GLN A 221 -5.59 2.81 -13.19
CA GLN A 221 -4.29 2.40 -13.72
C GLN A 221 -3.27 2.41 -12.59
N LEU A 222 -2.80 1.22 -12.21
CA LEU A 222 -1.84 1.02 -11.15
C LEU A 222 -0.52 0.54 -11.75
N TYR A 223 0.53 1.31 -11.50
CA TYR A 223 1.90 0.95 -11.86
C TYR A 223 2.70 0.75 -10.58
N GLY A 224 3.32 -0.42 -10.49
CA GLY A 224 4.36 -0.78 -9.53
C GLY A 224 5.68 -0.09 -9.86
N SER A 225 6.71 -0.50 -9.14
CA SER A 225 8.08 -0.02 -9.22
C SER A 225 9.00 -1.16 -9.65
N VAL A 226 10.32 -0.97 -9.58
CA VAL A 226 11.28 -2.04 -9.90
C VAL A 226 11.48 -3.05 -8.76
N GLY A 227 10.83 -2.86 -7.62
CA GLY A 227 10.92 -3.73 -6.44
C GLY A 227 9.61 -4.48 -6.21
N ASP A 228 9.61 -5.43 -5.26
CA ASP A 228 8.42 -6.23 -4.98
C ASP A 228 7.22 -5.34 -4.56
N ASP A 229 6.18 -5.32 -5.38
CA ASP A 229 4.99 -4.52 -5.21
C ASP A 229 3.75 -5.37 -4.90
N THR A 230 2.75 -4.73 -4.29
CA THR A 230 1.43 -5.33 -4.09
C THR A 230 0.36 -4.36 -4.58
N LEU A 231 -0.36 -4.73 -5.63
CA LEU A 231 -1.35 -3.90 -6.31
C LEU A 231 -2.75 -4.50 -6.14
N TYR A 232 -3.71 -3.66 -5.74
CA TYR A 232 -5.13 -4.00 -5.63
C TYR A 232 -5.93 -3.07 -6.53
N GLY A 233 -6.58 -3.57 -7.58
CA GLY A 233 -7.42 -2.76 -8.49
C GLY A 233 -8.68 -2.26 -7.79
N GLY A 234 -9.45 -3.16 -7.19
CA GLY A 234 -10.65 -2.80 -6.43
C GLY A 234 -11.91 -3.13 -7.22
N TYR A 235 -12.76 -2.14 -7.46
CA TYR A 235 -13.90 -2.30 -8.37
C TYR A 235 -13.65 -1.48 -9.62
N GLY A 236 -14.08 -1.96 -10.78
CA GLY A 236 -13.87 -1.28 -12.05
C GLY A 236 -13.15 -2.20 -13.02
N ASN A 237 -12.90 -1.72 -14.23
CA ASN A 237 -12.03 -2.41 -15.17
C ASN A 237 -10.63 -1.81 -15.05
N ASP A 238 -9.77 -2.48 -14.29
CA ASP A 238 -8.48 -1.95 -13.88
C ASP A 238 -7.35 -2.42 -14.78
N THR A 239 -6.27 -1.65 -14.82
CA THR A 239 -5.00 -2.06 -15.42
C THR A 239 -3.92 -2.01 -14.36
N LEU A 240 -3.36 -3.18 -14.02
CA LEU A 240 -2.29 -3.34 -13.05
C LEU A 240 -1.02 -3.79 -13.77
N ASP A 241 0.09 -3.14 -13.46
CA ASP A 241 1.41 -3.43 -14.02
C ASP A 241 2.43 -3.49 -12.87
N GLY A 242 2.98 -4.67 -12.60
CA GLY A 242 3.96 -4.92 -11.53
C GLY A 242 5.35 -4.36 -11.85
N ALA A 243 5.66 -4.17 -13.14
CA ALA A 243 6.95 -3.77 -13.67
C ALA A 243 8.09 -4.77 -13.43
N GLY A 244 8.67 -4.86 -12.23
CA GLY A 244 9.74 -5.83 -12.04
C GLY A 244 10.00 -6.21 -10.60
N SER A 245 10.67 -7.35 -10.43
CA SER A 245 10.73 -8.10 -9.17
C SER A 245 9.45 -8.92 -8.94
N ASN A 246 9.24 -9.49 -7.75
CA ASN A 246 8.17 -10.46 -7.55
C ASN A 246 6.94 -9.77 -6.96
N ASP A 247 5.89 -9.66 -7.76
CA ASP A 247 4.74 -8.83 -7.45
C ASP A 247 3.50 -9.65 -7.09
N ILE A 248 2.59 -8.99 -6.37
CA ILE A 248 1.26 -9.50 -6.03
C ILE A 248 0.22 -8.58 -6.67
N LEU A 249 -0.49 -9.06 -7.68
CA LEU A 249 -1.48 -8.29 -8.44
C LEU A 249 -2.86 -8.88 -8.24
N LYS A 250 -3.80 -8.06 -7.78
CA LYS A 250 -5.20 -8.44 -7.53
C LYS A 250 -6.12 -7.46 -8.23
N GLY A 251 -6.79 -7.88 -9.30
CA GLY A 251 -7.71 -7.05 -10.08
C GLY A 251 -8.92 -6.65 -9.23
N GLY A 252 -9.67 -7.64 -8.78
CA GLY A 252 -10.81 -7.42 -7.90
C GLY A 252 -12.11 -7.69 -8.63
N ALA A 253 -12.94 -6.67 -8.84
CA ALA A 253 -14.23 -6.84 -9.50
C ALA A 253 -14.34 -5.97 -10.75
N GLY A 254 -14.51 -6.63 -11.89
CA GLY A 254 -14.64 -6.02 -13.20
C GLY A 254 -13.68 -6.69 -14.17
N ARG A 255 -13.53 -6.14 -15.37
CA ARG A 255 -12.70 -6.78 -16.42
C ARG A 255 -11.30 -6.18 -16.37
N ASP A 256 -10.43 -6.85 -15.65
CA ASP A 256 -9.11 -6.33 -15.32
C ASP A 256 -8.05 -6.81 -16.31
N THR A 257 -6.96 -6.05 -16.40
CA THR A 257 -5.74 -6.45 -17.11
C THR A 257 -4.57 -6.38 -16.15
N LEU A 258 -3.97 -7.53 -15.84
CA LEU A 258 -2.85 -7.66 -14.91
C LEU A 258 -1.59 -8.09 -15.68
N ARG A 259 -0.49 -7.36 -15.48
CA ARG A 259 0.83 -7.64 -16.06
C ARG A 259 1.88 -7.77 -14.95
N GLY A 260 2.42 -8.97 -14.74
CA GLY A 260 3.54 -9.20 -13.81
C GLY A 260 4.88 -8.67 -14.35
N GLU A 261 5.05 -8.72 -15.68
CA GLU A 261 6.25 -8.27 -16.39
C GLU A 261 7.51 -9.11 -16.09
N THR A 262 8.34 -8.76 -15.11
CA THR A 262 9.59 -9.49 -14.85
C THR A 262 9.70 -9.93 -13.40
N GLY A 263 9.73 -11.23 -13.13
CA GLY A 263 9.78 -11.73 -11.76
C GLY A 263 9.01 -13.02 -11.58
N ASN A 264 8.79 -13.44 -10.34
CA ASN A 264 7.90 -14.57 -10.07
C ASN A 264 6.62 -14.00 -9.46
N ASP A 265 5.65 -13.72 -10.30
CA ASP A 265 4.50 -12.91 -9.93
C ASP A 265 3.31 -13.77 -9.51
N GLN A 266 2.42 -13.20 -8.71
CA GLN A 266 1.17 -13.84 -8.32
C GLN A 266 -0.01 -12.97 -8.76
N LEU A 267 -0.87 -13.53 -9.61
CA LEU A 267 -1.96 -12.81 -10.26
C LEU A 267 -3.32 -13.41 -9.86
N TRP A 268 -4.20 -12.57 -9.33
CA TRP A 268 -5.63 -12.85 -9.12
C TRP A 268 -6.43 -11.90 -9.98
N GLY A 269 -7.13 -12.42 -11.00
CA GLY A 269 -8.07 -11.61 -11.78
C GLY A 269 -9.21 -11.13 -10.90
N GLY A 270 -9.98 -12.09 -10.37
CA GLY A 270 -11.05 -11.82 -9.43
C GLY A 270 -12.41 -12.16 -10.03
N LEU A 271 -13.35 -11.21 -9.99
CA LEU A 271 -14.69 -11.35 -10.56
C LEU A 271 -14.76 -10.70 -11.93
N SER A 272 -15.50 -11.33 -12.84
CA SER A 272 -15.56 -11.07 -14.29
C SER A 272 -14.38 -11.67 -15.04
N ASN A 273 -14.24 -11.33 -16.33
CA ASN A 273 -13.26 -11.98 -17.20
C ASN A 273 -12.03 -11.09 -17.32
N ASP A 274 -10.92 -11.62 -16.85
CA ASP A 274 -9.68 -10.86 -16.74
C ASP A 274 -8.65 -11.29 -17.79
N SER A 275 -7.71 -10.40 -18.08
CA SER A 275 -6.53 -10.67 -18.89
C SER A 275 -5.31 -10.73 -17.98
N LEU A 276 -4.77 -11.93 -17.79
CA LEU A 276 -3.61 -12.18 -16.92
C LEU A 276 -2.38 -12.45 -17.78
N ILE A 277 -1.34 -11.65 -17.58
CA ILE A 277 -0.05 -11.73 -18.27
C ILE A 277 1.01 -11.89 -17.18
N GLY A 278 1.60 -13.08 -17.07
CA GLY A 278 2.62 -13.34 -16.05
C GLY A 278 3.92 -12.63 -16.37
N GLY A 279 4.31 -12.66 -17.64
CA GLY A 279 5.56 -12.11 -18.12
C GLY A 279 6.67 -13.15 -18.08
N SER A 280 7.83 -12.76 -17.55
CA SER A 280 9.01 -13.61 -17.48
C SER A 280 9.32 -14.02 -16.06
N GLY A 281 9.55 -15.31 -15.86
CA GLY A 281 9.91 -15.91 -14.57
C GLY A 281 8.98 -17.07 -14.30
N LYS A 282 8.65 -17.32 -13.03
CA LYS A 282 7.76 -18.43 -12.64
C LYS A 282 6.51 -17.86 -11.99
N ASP A 283 5.48 -17.72 -12.78
CA ASP A 283 4.29 -16.99 -12.34
C ASP A 283 3.22 -17.94 -11.81
N ILE A 284 2.39 -17.40 -10.93
CA ILE A 284 1.27 -18.10 -10.32
C ILE A 284 -0.02 -17.37 -10.68
N PHE A 285 -0.90 -18.08 -11.37
CA PHE A 285 -2.25 -17.61 -11.69
C PHE A 285 -3.25 -18.25 -10.72
N VAL A 286 -3.94 -17.44 -9.94
CA VAL A 286 -4.78 -17.93 -8.83
C VAL A 286 -6.26 -17.79 -9.16
N PHE A 287 -6.97 -18.92 -9.07
CA PHE A 287 -8.41 -19.01 -9.24
C PHE A 287 -9.09 -19.30 -7.90
N ASN A 288 -9.66 -18.27 -7.29
CA ASN A 288 -10.30 -18.33 -5.97
C ASN A 288 -11.72 -17.74 -5.95
N THR A 289 -12.27 -17.34 -7.08
CA THR A 289 -13.61 -16.79 -7.18
C THR A 289 -14.62 -17.82 -7.68
N LYS A 290 -15.89 -17.54 -7.45
CA LYS A 290 -16.99 -18.42 -7.85
C LYS A 290 -17.01 -18.59 -9.37
N LEU A 291 -16.98 -19.82 -9.87
CA LEU A 291 -17.09 -20.10 -11.30
C LEU A 291 -18.49 -19.77 -11.86
N GLY A 292 -18.57 -19.57 -13.17
CA GLY A 292 -19.82 -19.50 -13.92
C GLY A 292 -20.70 -20.77 -13.80
N THR A 293 -21.79 -20.81 -14.57
CA THR A 293 -22.69 -21.99 -14.59
C THR A 293 -22.68 -22.64 -15.95
N ALA A 294 -22.72 -23.97 -15.96
CA ALA A 294 -22.64 -24.74 -17.20
C ALA A 294 -23.84 -24.54 -18.15
N THR A 295 -24.93 -23.92 -17.68
CA THR A 295 -26.24 -23.83 -18.35
C THR A 295 -26.63 -22.44 -18.85
N THR A 296 -26.25 -21.36 -18.16
CA THR A 296 -26.76 -20.01 -18.49
C THR A 296 -25.66 -18.95 -18.61
N ASP A 297 -24.45 -19.21 -18.10
CA ASP A 297 -23.36 -18.23 -18.17
C ASP A 297 -21.98 -18.91 -18.09
N ARG A 298 -21.50 -19.38 -19.24
CA ARG A 298 -20.18 -20.04 -19.39
C ARG A 298 -19.03 -19.05 -19.50
N THR A 299 -19.34 -17.76 -19.53
CA THR A 299 -18.39 -16.67 -19.77
C THR A 299 -18.26 -15.75 -18.58
N VAL A 300 -18.69 -16.17 -17.39
CA VAL A 300 -18.45 -15.45 -16.14
C VAL A 300 -17.23 -16.06 -15.46
N ASN A 301 -16.29 -15.21 -15.08
CA ASN A 301 -15.03 -15.56 -14.44
C ASN A 301 -14.21 -16.52 -15.32
N LEU A 302 -14.20 -16.22 -16.62
CA LEU A 302 -13.39 -16.89 -17.62
C LEU A 302 -12.19 -16.00 -17.94
N ASP A 303 -11.08 -16.29 -17.29
CA ASP A 303 -9.86 -15.48 -17.42
C ASP A 303 -9.03 -15.95 -18.62
N THR A 304 -8.31 -15.01 -19.22
CA THR A 304 -7.36 -15.32 -20.30
C THR A 304 -5.94 -15.21 -19.76
N LEU A 305 -5.21 -16.32 -19.79
CA LEU A 305 -3.79 -16.39 -19.48
C LEU A 305 -3.01 -16.24 -20.78
N THR A 306 -2.47 -15.05 -21.02
CA THR A 306 -2.05 -14.61 -22.36
C THR A 306 -0.71 -15.23 -22.78
N ASP A 307 0.20 -15.47 -21.84
CA ASP A 307 1.58 -15.88 -22.09
C ASP A 307 2.05 -17.11 -21.29
N PHE A 308 1.12 -17.81 -20.64
CA PHE A 308 1.41 -18.96 -19.78
C PHE A 308 2.43 -19.94 -20.37
N SER A 309 3.48 -20.19 -19.61
CA SER A 309 4.55 -21.14 -19.88
C SER A 309 4.36 -22.43 -19.08
N VAL A 310 4.08 -23.53 -19.78
CA VAL A 310 3.98 -24.87 -19.14
C VAL A 310 5.27 -25.33 -18.43
N LEU A 311 6.41 -24.67 -18.66
CA LEU A 311 7.69 -25.02 -18.05
C LEU A 311 7.97 -24.25 -16.76
N TYR A 312 7.38 -23.06 -16.60
CA TYR A 312 7.72 -22.14 -15.52
C TYR A 312 6.52 -21.78 -14.64
N ASP A 313 5.35 -21.65 -15.26
CA ASP A 313 4.19 -21.10 -14.59
C ASP A 313 3.30 -22.18 -13.98
N THR A 314 2.52 -21.75 -13.01
CA THR A 314 1.66 -22.60 -12.22
C THR A 314 0.27 -21.99 -12.06
N ILE A 315 -0.75 -22.85 -12.02
CA ILE A 315 -2.14 -22.46 -11.76
C ILE A 315 -2.52 -22.94 -10.35
N TYR A 316 -2.99 -22.03 -9.51
CA TYR A 316 -3.49 -22.33 -8.17
C TYR A 316 -5.02 -22.36 -8.19
N LEU A 317 -5.58 -23.43 -7.63
CA LEU A 317 -7.01 -23.70 -7.59
C LEU A 317 -7.48 -23.76 -6.14
N ASP A 318 -8.29 -22.80 -5.71
CA ASP A 318 -8.82 -22.76 -4.34
C ASP A 318 -9.75 -23.95 -4.07
N ASN A 319 -9.46 -24.76 -3.03
CA ASN A 319 -10.25 -25.95 -2.71
C ASN A 319 -11.72 -25.63 -2.35
N ALA A 320 -12.02 -24.42 -1.87
CA ALA A 320 -13.39 -24.01 -1.54
C ALA A 320 -14.24 -23.84 -2.81
N ILE A 321 -13.61 -23.55 -3.94
CA ILE A 321 -14.21 -23.45 -5.27
C ILE A 321 -14.16 -24.80 -5.99
N PHE A 322 -12.98 -25.43 -6.06
CA PHE A 322 -12.73 -26.69 -6.76
C PHE A 322 -12.84 -27.90 -5.83
N ARG A 323 -13.98 -28.03 -5.14
CA ARG A 323 -14.21 -28.93 -3.99
C ARG A 323 -13.96 -30.42 -4.23
N LYS A 324 -13.93 -30.88 -5.48
CA LYS A 324 -13.64 -32.28 -5.82
C LYS A 324 -12.14 -32.59 -5.86
N LEU A 325 -11.28 -31.57 -5.92
CA LEU A 325 -9.83 -31.76 -6.01
C LEU A 325 -9.16 -32.11 -4.67
N GLY A 326 -9.86 -31.84 -3.56
CA GLY A 326 -9.45 -32.18 -2.20
C GLY A 326 -10.50 -31.68 -1.20
N ALA A 327 -10.83 -32.49 -0.19
CA ALA A 327 -11.79 -32.11 0.84
C ALA A 327 -11.08 -31.52 2.08
N GLY A 328 -11.63 -30.43 2.62
CA GLY A 328 -11.19 -29.81 3.88
C GLY A 328 -10.17 -28.69 3.72
N SER A 329 -9.87 -27.99 4.83
CA SER A 329 -8.82 -26.97 4.88
C SER A 329 -7.46 -27.61 4.63
N LEU A 330 -6.75 -27.14 3.60
CA LEU A 330 -5.38 -27.55 3.33
C LEU A 330 -4.42 -26.78 4.26
N SER A 331 -3.43 -27.47 4.81
CA SER A 331 -2.37 -26.85 5.61
C SER A 331 -1.26 -26.22 4.76
N SER A 332 -1.23 -26.52 3.47
CA SER A 332 -0.27 -26.02 2.48
C SER A 332 -0.75 -26.35 1.06
N PRO A 333 -0.34 -25.58 0.03
CA PRO A 333 -0.55 -25.93 -1.37
C PRO A 333 -0.11 -27.37 -1.70
N ARG A 334 -0.92 -28.10 -2.47
CA ARG A 334 -0.64 -29.48 -2.88
C ARG A 334 -0.74 -29.62 -4.40
N LYS A 335 0.23 -30.28 -5.03
CA LYS A 335 0.14 -30.63 -6.46
C LYS A 335 -1.14 -31.39 -6.79
N LEU A 336 -1.76 -31.06 -7.92
CA LEU A 336 -2.96 -31.75 -8.38
C LEU A 336 -2.69 -33.24 -8.57
N ASN A 337 -3.63 -34.08 -8.13
CA ASN A 337 -3.55 -35.52 -8.35
C ASN A 337 -3.62 -35.80 -9.86
N ALA A 338 -2.72 -36.64 -10.38
CA ALA A 338 -2.68 -36.99 -11.78
C ALA A 338 -4.00 -37.62 -12.28
N THR A 339 -4.76 -38.29 -11.40
CA THR A 339 -6.08 -38.85 -11.74
C THR A 339 -7.18 -37.80 -11.82
N HIS A 340 -6.90 -36.54 -11.51
CA HIS A 340 -7.87 -35.44 -11.57
C HIS A 340 -7.69 -34.54 -12.81
N PHE A 341 -6.78 -34.91 -13.71
CA PHE A 341 -6.43 -34.10 -14.87
C PHE A 341 -6.44 -34.93 -16.15
N THR A 342 -7.09 -34.40 -17.19
CA THR A 342 -7.06 -34.97 -18.53
C THR A 342 -6.98 -33.88 -19.61
N ILE A 343 -6.68 -34.31 -20.84
CA ILE A 343 -6.62 -33.47 -22.03
C ILE A 343 -7.72 -33.90 -23.01
N ASP A 344 -8.34 -32.92 -23.64
CA ASP A 344 -9.39 -32.95 -24.66
C ASP A 344 -10.75 -33.48 -24.23
N ALA A 345 -10.81 -34.49 -23.37
CA ALA A 345 -12.06 -35.02 -22.84
C ALA A 345 -11.87 -35.77 -21.50
N ALA A 346 -12.89 -35.72 -20.65
CA ALA A 346 -13.07 -36.62 -19.51
C ALA A 346 -13.06 -38.09 -19.99
N LYS A 347 -12.32 -38.94 -19.27
CA LYS A 347 -12.12 -40.37 -19.54
C LYS A 347 -12.69 -41.24 -18.42
N ASP A 348 -12.66 -40.76 -17.18
CA ASP A 348 -13.23 -41.45 -16.02
C ASP A 348 -13.90 -40.49 -15.04
N ALA A 349 -14.54 -40.99 -13.98
CA ALA A 349 -15.34 -40.19 -13.05
C ALA A 349 -14.54 -39.25 -12.13
N ASN A 350 -13.21 -39.18 -12.29
CA ASN A 350 -12.36 -38.33 -11.48
C ASN A 350 -11.64 -37.24 -12.28
N ASP A 351 -11.85 -37.14 -13.59
CA ASP A 351 -11.24 -36.11 -14.46
C ASP A 351 -11.84 -34.71 -14.25
N TYR A 352 -11.60 -34.15 -13.07
CA TYR A 352 -12.21 -32.89 -12.65
C TYR A 352 -11.65 -31.66 -13.36
N ILE A 353 -10.38 -31.67 -13.78
CA ILE A 353 -9.77 -30.60 -14.58
C ILE A 353 -9.50 -31.11 -15.99
N VAL A 354 -10.12 -30.46 -16.97
CA VAL A 354 -10.02 -30.83 -18.39
C VAL A 354 -9.39 -29.68 -19.15
N TYR A 355 -8.27 -29.94 -19.85
CA TYR A 355 -7.68 -28.99 -20.79
C TYR A 355 -8.02 -29.36 -22.22
N ASN A 356 -8.73 -28.51 -22.96
CA ASN A 356 -8.96 -28.71 -24.38
C ASN A 356 -7.77 -28.17 -25.18
N SER A 357 -6.94 -29.06 -25.72
CA SER A 357 -5.71 -28.67 -26.42
C SER A 357 -5.97 -27.97 -27.75
N LYS A 358 -7.17 -28.09 -28.34
CA LYS A 358 -7.53 -27.45 -29.61
C LYS A 358 -7.99 -26.01 -29.42
N THR A 359 -8.68 -25.72 -28.33
CA THR A 359 -9.26 -24.40 -28.05
C THR A 359 -8.49 -23.60 -27.00
N GLY A 360 -7.71 -24.29 -26.16
CA GLY A 360 -6.98 -23.69 -25.05
C GLY A 360 -7.80 -23.53 -23.76
N TYR A 361 -9.05 -23.99 -23.72
CA TYR A 361 -9.88 -23.85 -22.52
C TYR A 361 -9.49 -24.86 -21.44
N LEU A 362 -9.43 -24.37 -20.19
CA LEU A 362 -9.52 -25.19 -18.99
C LEU A 362 -10.94 -25.17 -18.47
N SER A 363 -11.43 -26.34 -18.10
CA SER A 363 -12.75 -26.52 -17.53
C SER A 363 -12.69 -27.33 -16.25
N TYR A 364 -13.58 -27.00 -15.32
CA TYR A 364 -13.88 -27.80 -14.14
C TYR A 364 -15.12 -28.64 -14.41
N ASP A 365 -14.93 -29.95 -14.50
CA ASP A 365 -15.99 -30.94 -14.56
C ASP A 365 -16.31 -31.43 -13.15
N VAL A 366 -17.38 -30.92 -12.55
CA VAL A 366 -17.74 -31.23 -11.16
C VAL A 366 -18.13 -32.71 -10.94
N ASP A 367 -18.59 -33.41 -11.98
CA ASP A 367 -18.90 -34.84 -11.88
C ASP A 367 -17.75 -35.73 -12.37
N GLY A 368 -16.74 -35.12 -13.00
CA GLY A 368 -15.52 -35.72 -13.50
C GLY A 368 -15.72 -36.59 -14.74
N SER A 369 -16.93 -37.05 -15.04
CA SER A 369 -17.23 -38.10 -16.01
C SER A 369 -17.50 -37.61 -17.43
N GLY A 370 -17.58 -36.30 -17.64
CA GLY A 370 -18.01 -35.65 -18.87
C GLY A 370 -19.52 -35.77 -19.15
N ALA A 371 -20.29 -36.34 -18.23
CA ALA A 371 -21.74 -36.54 -18.40
C ALA A 371 -22.51 -35.22 -18.27
N LYS A 372 -22.02 -34.30 -17.44
CA LYS A 372 -22.53 -32.92 -17.36
C LYS A 372 -21.60 -31.96 -18.10
N ALA A 373 -22.17 -30.81 -18.45
CA ALA A 373 -21.37 -29.74 -19.01
C ALA A 373 -20.40 -29.22 -17.93
N ALA A 374 -19.11 -29.22 -18.27
CA ALA A 374 -18.06 -28.60 -17.46
C ALA A 374 -18.18 -27.06 -17.52
N VAL A 375 -17.62 -26.40 -16.52
CA VAL A 375 -17.54 -24.93 -16.47
C VAL A 375 -16.15 -24.49 -16.91
N GLU A 376 -16.07 -23.70 -17.97
CA GLU A 376 -14.83 -23.06 -18.40
C GLU A 376 -14.46 -21.94 -17.41
N PHE A 377 -13.19 -21.89 -17.00
CA PHE A 377 -12.70 -20.91 -16.03
C PHE A 377 -11.43 -20.19 -16.48
N ALA A 378 -10.66 -20.80 -17.38
CA ALA A 378 -9.48 -20.17 -17.95
C ALA A 378 -9.33 -20.50 -19.42
N LYS A 379 -8.72 -19.58 -20.16
CA LYS A 379 -8.31 -19.75 -21.54
C LYS A 379 -6.83 -19.48 -21.68
N LEU A 380 -6.12 -20.45 -22.23
CA LEU A 380 -4.71 -20.36 -22.58
C LEU A 380 -4.56 -20.41 -24.10
N LYS A 381 -3.33 -20.25 -24.59
CA LYS A 381 -3.00 -20.61 -25.97
C LYS A 381 -3.27 -22.11 -26.20
N ALA A 382 -3.83 -22.42 -27.38
CA ALA A 382 -4.04 -23.81 -27.80
C ALA A 382 -2.71 -24.52 -28.10
N GLY A 383 -2.73 -25.85 -28.02
CA GLY A 383 -1.61 -26.72 -28.41
C GLY A 383 -0.58 -26.97 -27.31
N PHE A 384 -0.85 -26.57 -26.06
CA PHE A 384 0.04 -26.87 -24.96
C PHE A 384 0.02 -28.35 -24.57
N LYS A 385 1.18 -28.84 -24.10
CA LYS A 385 1.33 -30.15 -23.49
C LYS A 385 1.24 -30.03 -21.97
N MET A 386 0.12 -29.53 -21.48
CA MET A 386 -0.11 -29.36 -20.05
C MET A 386 -0.12 -30.70 -19.32
N THR A 387 0.25 -30.69 -18.04
CA THR A 387 0.15 -31.86 -17.16
C THR A 387 -0.39 -31.43 -15.79
N CYS A 388 -0.77 -32.40 -14.96
CA CYS A 388 -1.14 -32.12 -13.56
C CYS A 388 -0.04 -31.37 -12.76
N ALA A 389 1.23 -31.43 -13.19
CA ALA A 389 2.32 -30.72 -12.53
C ALA A 389 2.21 -29.18 -12.63
N ASN A 390 1.41 -28.67 -13.57
CA ASN A 390 1.14 -27.24 -13.74
C ASN A 390 0.09 -26.71 -12.76
N PHE A 391 -0.45 -27.55 -11.87
CA PHE A 391 -1.55 -27.20 -10.99
C PHE A 391 -1.24 -27.51 -9.53
N TYR A 392 -1.63 -26.58 -8.65
CA TYR A 392 -1.74 -26.82 -7.22
C TYR A 392 -3.16 -26.53 -6.74
N VAL A 393 -3.61 -27.30 -5.76
CA VAL A 393 -4.80 -27.03 -4.98
C VAL A 393 -4.35 -26.31 -3.71
N VAL A 394 -4.99 -25.19 -3.38
CA VAL A 394 -4.66 -24.34 -2.23
C VAL A 394 -5.78 -24.25 -1.23
#